data_AF-A0A7J3QGK1-F1
#
_entry.id   AF-A0A7J3QGK1-F1
#
_cell.length_a   1.000
_cell.length_b   1.000
_cell.length_c   1.000
_cell.angle_alpha   90.00
_cell.angle_beta   90.00
_cell.angle_gamma   90.00
#
_symmetry.space_group_name_H-M   'P 1'
#
loop_
_entity.id
_entity.type
_entity.pdbx_description
1 polymer ?
#
loop_
_entity_poly.entity_id
_entity_poly.type
_entity_poly.pdbx_seq_one_letter_code
_entity_poly.pdbx_strand_id
1 'polypeptide(L)'
;ERVESVVDRVLDFLERNELTRRQGDLLIPTPFGELVSALYIDPLSGVIMRDGLMPVSSPPSDLALLHLISSTPDMPPLYLGDRDHEWLESEYEARRSEFLLPASEDDPVLFDKFLAELKTALLLKAWADEEREDDIHERFGVGAGDIRRMAETAEWLLHSAHSIARLFKVRHALTPLRKLMERVRYGVREELLELVQLEGIGRVRARSLFRGGFRTLKDIARASESDLASLPYIGPEIARSIKLQAKRLTSS
;
A
#
# COMPACT_ATOMS: atom_id res chain seq x y z
N GLU A 1 16.56 -31.02 20.78
CA GLU A 1 15.28 -30.83 21.51
C GLU A 1 14.57 -29.50 21.25
N ARG A 2 14.99 -28.35 21.80
CA ARG A 2 14.21 -27.09 21.66
C ARG A 2 14.16 -26.55 20.23
N VAL A 3 15.26 -26.65 19.47
CA VAL A 3 15.34 -26.20 18.06
C VAL A 3 14.57 -27.14 17.12
N GLU A 4 14.70 -28.45 17.29
CA GLU A 4 13.94 -29.45 16.51
C GLU A 4 12.43 -29.22 16.65
N SER A 5 11.93 -28.98 17.87
CA SER A 5 10.52 -28.67 18.11
C SER A 5 10.03 -27.35 17.46
N VAL A 6 10.94 -26.43 17.15
CA VAL A 6 10.61 -25.18 16.44
C VAL A 6 10.57 -25.43 14.95
N VAL A 7 11.56 -26.16 14.42
CA VAL A 7 11.61 -26.55 13.00
C VAL A 7 10.37 -27.34 12.61
N ASP A 8 9.97 -28.32 13.41
CA ASP A 8 8.78 -29.13 13.14
C ASP A 8 7.51 -28.27 13.09
N ARG A 9 7.37 -27.30 14.00
CA ARG A 9 6.25 -26.34 14.00
C ARG A 9 6.24 -25.44 12.76
N VAL A 10 7.40 -25.02 12.28
CA VAL A 10 7.53 -24.21 11.07
C VAL A 10 7.17 -25.05 9.85
N LEU A 11 7.67 -26.28 9.74
CA LEU A 11 7.34 -27.19 8.64
C LEU A 11 5.85 -27.51 8.62
N ASP A 12 5.26 -27.80 9.77
CA ASP A 12 3.82 -27.98 9.93
C ASP A 12 3.04 -26.75 9.45
N PHE A 13 3.48 -25.54 9.82
CA PHE A 13 2.84 -24.31 9.36
C PHE A 13 2.92 -24.15 7.84
N LEU A 14 4.09 -24.38 7.24
CA LEU A 14 4.30 -24.24 5.80
C LEU A 14 3.49 -25.26 5.00
N GLU A 15 3.41 -26.51 5.47
CA GLU A 15 2.64 -27.56 4.82
C GLU A 15 1.12 -27.32 4.95
N ARG A 16 0.64 -27.00 6.17
CA ARG A 16 -0.79 -26.71 6.41
C ARG A 16 -1.31 -25.53 5.60
N ASN A 17 -0.44 -24.56 5.33
CA ASN A 17 -0.77 -23.39 4.54
C ASN A 17 -0.35 -23.51 3.07
N GLU A 18 -0.04 -24.70 2.58
CA GLU A 18 0.26 -24.96 1.17
C GLU A 18 1.43 -24.12 0.61
N LEU A 19 2.39 -23.69 1.44
CA LEU A 19 3.64 -23.09 0.96
C LEU A 19 4.63 -24.18 0.53
N THR A 20 4.57 -25.33 1.19
CA THR A 20 5.35 -26.52 0.83
C THR A 20 4.43 -27.74 0.74
N ARG A 21 4.91 -28.80 0.09
CA ARG A 21 4.27 -30.11 0.04
C ARG A 21 5.31 -31.20 0.19
N ARG A 22 4.89 -32.35 0.72
CA ARG A 22 5.73 -33.56 0.76
C ARG A 22 5.57 -34.40 -0.51
N GLN A 23 6.70 -34.88 -1.02
CA GLN A 23 6.75 -35.90 -2.06
C GLN A 23 7.72 -36.99 -1.59
N GLY A 24 7.17 -38.02 -0.94
CA GLY A 24 7.97 -38.98 -0.17
C GLY A 24 8.65 -38.27 1.02
N ASP A 25 9.96 -38.45 1.14
CA ASP A 25 10.77 -37.81 2.18
C ASP A 25 11.21 -36.38 1.82
N LEU A 26 10.90 -35.90 0.61
CA LEU A 26 11.31 -34.58 0.14
C LEU A 26 10.23 -33.53 0.42
N LEU A 27 10.68 -32.37 0.92
CA LEU A 27 9.88 -31.16 1.01
C LEU A 27 10.11 -30.29 -0.21
N ILE A 28 9.05 -29.99 -0.95
CA ILE A 28 9.10 -29.24 -2.21
C ILE A 28 8.23 -27.98 -2.06
N PRO A 29 8.71 -26.79 -2.48
CA PRO A 29 7.88 -25.59 -2.42
C PRO A 29 6.73 -25.69 -3.44
N THR A 30 5.58 -25.13 -3.08
CA THR A 30 4.49 -24.93 -4.04
C THR A 30 4.72 -23.64 -4.83
N PRO A 31 3.99 -23.39 -5.94
CA PRO A 31 4.05 -22.10 -6.62
C PRO A 31 3.75 -20.91 -5.69
N PHE A 32 2.94 -21.11 -4.65
CA PHE A 32 2.66 -20.10 -3.64
C PHE A 32 3.86 -19.90 -2.71
N GLY A 33 4.47 -20.97 -2.19
CA GLY A 33 5.68 -20.84 -1.38
C GLY A 33 6.88 -20.27 -2.13
N GLU A 34 7.06 -20.64 -3.40
CA GLU A 34 8.07 -20.04 -4.29
C GLU A 34 7.83 -18.54 -4.45
N LEU A 35 6.58 -18.13 -4.66
CA LEU A 35 6.22 -16.72 -4.78
C LEU A 35 6.47 -15.94 -3.48
N VAL A 36 6.02 -16.46 -2.33
CA VAL A 36 6.22 -15.83 -1.01
C VAL A 36 7.71 -15.64 -0.74
N SER A 37 8.53 -16.66 -1.01
CA SER A 37 9.99 -16.59 -0.88
C SER A 37 10.60 -15.54 -1.81
N ALA A 38 10.18 -15.50 -3.08
CA ALA A 38 10.68 -14.54 -4.06
C ALA A 38 10.28 -13.09 -3.76
N LEU A 39 9.14 -12.88 -3.10
CA LEU A 39 8.67 -11.56 -2.63
C LEU A 39 9.39 -11.08 -1.37
N TYR A 40 10.13 -11.97 -0.70
CA TYR A 40 10.88 -11.70 0.53
C TYR A 40 10.01 -11.28 1.73
N ILE A 41 8.75 -11.72 1.75
CA ILE A 41 7.79 -11.46 2.84
C ILE A 41 7.76 -12.63 3.83
N ASP A 42 7.31 -12.38 5.05
CA ASP A 42 7.06 -13.44 6.02
C ASP A 42 6.01 -14.44 5.48
N PRO A 43 6.20 -15.77 5.67
CA PRO A 43 5.19 -16.78 5.31
C PRO A 43 3.78 -16.48 5.82
N LEU A 44 3.66 -15.97 7.05
CA LEU A 44 2.39 -15.56 7.63
C LEU A 44 1.78 -14.36 6.89
N SER A 45 2.58 -13.39 6.46
CA SER A 45 2.10 -12.27 5.62
C SER A 45 1.50 -12.80 4.32
N GLY A 46 2.19 -13.73 3.66
CA GLY A 46 1.69 -14.37 2.45
C GLY A 46 0.33 -15.05 2.68
N VAL A 47 0.20 -15.79 3.78
CA VAL A 47 -1.04 -16.47 4.16
C VAL A 47 -2.18 -15.48 4.44
N ILE A 48 -1.92 -14.45 5.25
CA ILE A 48 -2.91 -13.40 5.56
C ILE A 48 -3.40 -12.72 4.27
N MET A 49 -2.48 -12.35 3.37
CA MET A 49 -2.82 -11.74 2.09
C MET A 49 -3.64 -12.68 1.22
N ARG A 50 -3.24 -13.96 1.09
CA ARG A 50 -3.99 -14.97 0.32
C ARG A 50 -5.40 -15.11 0.87
N ASP A 51 -5.54 -15.34 2.18
CA ASP A 51 -6.82 -15.67 2.81
C ASP A 51 -7.78 -14.47 2.79
N GLY A 52 -7.27 -13.24 2.94
CA GLY A 52 -8.07 -12.03 2.78
C GLY A 52 -8.49 -11.73 1.33
N LEU A 53 -7.66 -12.08 0.34
CA LEU A 53 -7.96 -11.81 -1.08
C LEU A 53 -8.86 -12.87 -1.71
N MET A 54 -8.75 -14.14 -1.32
CA MET A 54 -9.48 -15.26 -1.94
C MET A 54 -11.01 -15.08 -1.99
N PRO A 55 -11.68 -14.53 -0.94
CA PRO A 55 -13.12 -14.31 -0.96
C PRO A 55 -13.58 -13.12 -1.82
N VAL A 56 -12.67 -12.28 -2.32
CA VAL A 56 -12.99 -11.02 -3.00
C VAL A 56 -13.73 -11.27 -4.32
N SER A 57 -15.02 -10.93 -4.34
CA SER A 57 -15.91 -11.08 -5.50
C SER A 57 -16.26 -9.76 -6.20
N SER A 58 -15.81 -8.63 -5.67
CA SER A 58 -15.98 -7.28 -6.23
C SER A 58 -14.73 -6.44 -5.95
N PRO A 59 -14.48 -5.34 -6.69
CA PRO A 59 -13.32 -4.49 -6.42
C PRO A 59 -13.29 -4.02 -4.95
N PRO A 60 -12.26 -4.38 -4.16
CA PRO A 60 -12.15 -3.96 -2.77
C PRO A 60 -11.82 -2.47 -2.67
N SER A 61 -12.19 -1.85 -1.55
CA SER A 61 -11.87 -0.44 -1.29
C SER A 61 -10.38 -0.26 -0.98
N ASP A 62 -9.89 0.97 -1.11
CA ASP A 62 -8.51 1.31 -0.73
C ASP A 62 -8.25 0.97 0.74
N LEU A 63 -9.21 1.30 1.63
CA LEU A 63 -9.07 1.04 3.06
C LEU A 63 -8.98 -0.46 3.35
N ALA A 64 -9.80 -1.27 2.68
CA ALA A 64 -9.78 -2.73 2.84
C ALA A 64 -8.42 -3.34 2.47
N LEU A 65 -7.83 -2.87 1.36
CA LEU A 65 -6.50 -3.32 0.91
C LEU A 65 -5.37 -2.82 1.82
N LEU A 66 -5.45 -1.57 2.28
CA LEU A 66 -4.47 -1.01 3.22
C LEU A 66 -4.55 -1.69 4.59
N HIS A 67 -5.75 -2.03 5.06
CA HIS A 67 -5.92 -2.83 6.27
C HIS A 67 -5.32 -4.22 6.10
N LEU A 68 -5.60 -4.91 5.00
CA LEU A 68 -5.05 -6.23 4.71
C LEU A 68 -3.52 -6.27 4.84
N ILE A 69 -2.81 -5.31 4.23
CA ILE A 69 -1.34 -5.26 4.33
C ILE A 69 -0.87 -4.80 5.72
N SER A 70 -1.66 -3.97 6.42
CA SER A 70 -1.34 -3.52 7.77
C SER A 70 -1.50 -4.61 8.83
N SER A 71 -2.32 -5.63 8.55
CA SER A 71 -2.49 -6.81 9.41
C SER A 71 -1.39 -7.86 9.28
N THR A 72 -0.42 -7.64 8.38
CA THR A 72 0.72 -8.55 8.18
C THR A 72 1.87 -8.24 9.14
N PRO A 73 2.66 -9.24 9.58
CA PRO A 73 3.82 -9.01 10.43
C PRO A 73 4.92 -8.15 9.79
N ASP A 74 4.95 -8.03 8.46
CA ASP A 74 5.91 -7.19 7.74
C ASP A 74 5.57 -5.68 7.84
N MET A 75 4.35 -5.31 8.27
CA MET A 75 3.97 -3.94 8.56
C MET A 75 3.85 -3.72 10.07
N PRO A 76 4.82 -3.04 10.72
CA PRO A 76 4.70 -2.67 12.12
C PRO A 76 3.51 -1.72 12.30
N PRO A 77 2.50 -2.09 13.10
CA PRO A 77 1.34 -1.22 13.31
C PRO A 77 1.73 0.01 14.13
N LEU A 78 1.00 1.11 13.93
CA LEU A 78 1.10 2.29 14.78
C LEU A 78 0.69 1.96 16.22
N TYR A 79 1.32 2.64 17.16
CA TYR A 79 0.91 2.57 18.56
C TYR A 79 -0.54 3.04 18.72
N LEU A 80 -1.34 2.24 19.41
CA LEU A 80 -2.71 2.55 19.80
C LEU A 80 -2.69 3.20 21.20
N GLY A 81 -3.03 4.47 21.28
CA GLY A 81 -3.18 5.16 22.56
C GLY A 81 -4.63 5.17 23.04
N ASP A 82 -4.84 5.47 24.32
CA ASP A 82 -6.18 5.52 24.93
C ASP A 82 -7.13 6.48 24.18
N ARG A 83 -6.61 7.64 23.75
CA ARG A 83 -7.38 8.64 22.99
C ARG A 83 -7.78 8.18 21.59
N ASP A 84 -7.20 7.07 21.11
CA ASP A 84 -7.45 6.59 19.75
C ASP A 84 -8.65 5.66 19.65
N HIS A 85 -9.04 5.01 20.75
CA HIS A 85 -10.06 3.95 20.76
C HIS A 85 -11.40 4.46 20.24
N GLU A 86 -11.94 5.51 20.83
CA GLU A 86 -13.29 6.01 20.52
C GLU A 86 -13.48 6.31 19.02
N TRP A 87 -12.51 7.01 18.41
CA TRP A 87 -12.63 7.38 17.00
C TRP A 87 -12.31 6.21 16.06
N LEU A 88 -11.41 5.30 16.43
CA LEU A 88 -11.11 4.12 15.62
C LEU A 88 -12.24 3.09 15.66
N GLU A 89 -12.88 2.89 16.81
CA GLU A 89 -14.09 2.06 16.93
C GLU A 89 -15.22 2.63 16.07
N SER A 90 -15.42 3.95 16.09
CA SER A 90 -16.39 4.59 15.20
C SER A 90 -16.04 4.42 13.72
N GLU A 91 -14.76 4.49 13.36
CA GLU A 91 -14.31 4.26 11.97
C GLU A 91 -14.48 2.80 11.55
N TYR A 92 -14.25 1.85 12.46
CA TYR A 92 -14.47 0.42 12.29
C TYR A 92 -15.96 0.14 12.04
N GLU A 93 -16.85 0.56 12.93
CA GLU A 93 -18.29 0.31 12.81
C GLU A 93 -18.87 0.90 11.52
N ALA A 94 -18.44 2.11 11.14
CA ALA A 94 -18.91 2.77 9.93
C ALA A 94 -18.52 2.02 8.63
N ARG A 95 -17.46 1.21 8.66
CA ARG A 95 -16.86 0.57 7.47
C ARG A 95 -16.66 -0.92 7.63
N ARG A 96 -17.30 -1.53 8.63
CA ARG A 96 -17.15 -2.93 9.02
C ARG A 96 -17.27 -3.91 7.85
N SER A 97 -18.20 -3.63 6.93
CA SER A 97 -18.45 -4.46 5.74
C SER A 97 -17.37 -4.38 4.66
N GLU A 98 -16.44 -3.42 4.74
CA GLU A 98 -15.38 -3.25 3.74
C GLU A 98 -14.18 -4.17 4.01
N PHE A 99 -13.94 -4.57 5.27
CA PHE A 99 -12.71 -5.27 5.65
C PHE A 99 -12.65 -6.70 5.09
N LEU A 100 -11.46 -7.07 4.63
CA LEU A 100 -11.18 -8.41 4.08
C LEU A 100 -10.83 -9.44 5.14
N LEU A 101 -10.50 -8.97 6.35
CA LEU A 101 -10.15 -9.79 7.50
C LEU A 101 -11.20 -9.57 8.60
N PRO A 102 -11.63 -10.63 9.30
CA PRO A 102 -12.56 -10.49 10.40
C PRO A 102 -11.88 -9.82 11.60
N ALA A 103 -12.63 -8.98 12.31
CA ALA A 103 -12.24 -8.51 13.64
C ALA A 103 -12.70 -9.53 14.69
N SER A 104 -11.94 -9.65 15.79
CA SER A 104 -12.33 -10.44 16.96
C SER A 104 -12.85 -9.52 18.06
N GLU A 105 -14.05 -8.94 17.87
CA GLU A 105 -14.65 -7.94 18.77
C GLU A 105 -14.81 -8.43 20.22
N ASP A 106 -15.03 -9.73 20.41
CA ASP A 106 -15.21 -10.33 21.74
C ASP A 106 -13.89 -10.51 22.52
N ASP A 107 -12.74 -10.34 21.87
CA ASP A 107 -11.42 -10.41 22.49
C ASP A 107 -10.77 -9.01 22.46
N PRO A 108 -10.72 -8.30 23.60
CA PRO A 108 -10.18 -6.94 23.65
C PRO A 108 -8.75 -6.82 23.12
N VAL A 109 -7.89 -7.83 23.34
CA VAL A 109 -6.50 -7.78 22.89
C VAL A 109 -6.41 -7.90 21.38
N LEU A 110 -7.19 -8.80 20.79
CA LEU A 110 -7.24 -8.96 19.34
C LEU A 110 -7.96 -7.79 18.66
N PHE A 111 -8.95 -7.20 19.32
CA PHE A 111 -9.63 -6.02 18.80
C PHE A 111 -8.72 -4.79 18.85
N ASP A 112 -7.98 -4.54 19.94
CA ASP A 112 -6.98 -3.47 20.01
C ASP A 112 -5.92 -3.63 18.91
N LYS A 113 -5.49 -4.87 18.65
CA LYS A 113 -4.58 -5.16 17.53
C LYS A 113 -5.21 -4.75 16.20
N PHE A 114 -6.47 -5.13 15.95
CA PHE A 114 -7.19 -4.72 14.75
C PHE A 114 -7.29 -3.19 14.65
N LEU A 115 -7.58 -2.47 15.74
CA LEU A 115 -7.66 -1.01 15.74
C LEU A 115 -6.30 -0.36 15.44
N ALA A 116 -5.19 -0.94 15.92
CA ALA A 116 -3.84 -0.49 15.58
C ALA A 116 -3.52 -0.70 14.08
N GLU A 117 -3.93 -1.83 13.51
CA GLU A 117 -3.83 -2.14 12.08
C GLU A 117 -4.70 -1.15 11.26
N LEU A 118 -5.92 -0.85 11.72
CA LEU A 118 -6.81 0.15 11.12
C LEU A 118 -6.23 1.57 11.17
N LYS A 119 -5.66 1.98 12.30
CA LYS A 119 -4.98 3.28 12.44
C LYS A 119 -3.86 3.43 11.41
N THR A 120 -3.10 2.37 11.20
CA THR A 120 -2.03 2.28 10.20
C THR A 120 -2.57 2.42 8.78
N ALA A 121 -3.65 1.69 8.46
CA ALA A 121 -4.32 1.76 7.17
C ALA A 121 -4.89 3.16 6.87
N LEU A 122 -5.50 3.81 7.86
CA LEU A 122 -6.05 5.16 7.74
C LEU A 122 -4.96 6.22 7.52
N LEU A 123 -3.78 6.07 8.12
CA LEU A 123 -2.62 6.91 7.83
C LEU A 123 -2.19 6.79 6.37
N LEU A 124 -2.00 5.55 5.90
CA LEU A 124 -1.59 5.28 4.52
C LEU A 124 -2.62 5.80 3.52
N LYS A 125 -3.90 5.72 3.88
CA LYS A 125 -5.00 6.28 3.10
C LYS A 125 -4.92 7.81 3.03
N ALA A 126 -4.76 8.48 4.16
CA ALA A 126 -4.59 9.94 4.21
C ALA A 126 -3.41 10.40 3.34
N TRP A 127 -2.28 9.67 3.41
CA TRP A 127 -1.12 9.89 2.56
C TRP A 127 -1.44 9.74 1.06
N ALA A 128 -2.12 8.66 0.66
CA ALA A 128 -2.54 8.40 -0.71
C ALA A 128 -3.68 9.33 -1.21
N ASP A 129 -4.38 10.00 -0.29
CA ASP A 129 -5.42 10.99 -0.58
C ASP A 129 -4.90 12.44 -0.58
N GLU A 130 -3.57 12.63 -0.54
CA GLU A 130 -2.88 13.92 -0.53
C GLU A 130 -3.17 14.81 0.67
N GLU A 131 -3.51 14.22 1.82
CA GLU A 131 -3.52 14.99 3.08
C GLU A 131 -2.11 15.56 3.36
N ARG A 132 -2.06 16.73 4.01
CA ARG A 132 -0.78 17.39 4.28
C ARG A 132 -0.02 16.57 5.33
N GLU A 133 1.31 16.54 5.22
CA GLU A 133 2.14 15.84 6.20
C GLU A 133 1.92 16.36 7.62
N ASP A 134 1.65 17.67 7.78
CA ASP A 134 1.32 18.28 9.08
C ASP A 134 0.00 17.74 9.65
N ASP A 135 -1.04 17.62 8.81
CA ASP A 135 -2.36 17.12 9.24
C ASP A 135 -2.26 15.63 9.63
N ILE A 136 -1.47 14.85 8.87
CA ILE A 136 -1.17 13.45 9.19
C ILE A 136 -0.36 13.35 10.50
N HIS A 137 0.63 14.23 10.69
CA HIS A 137 1.43 14.29 11.91
C HIS A 137 0.56 14.53 13.14
N GLU A 138 -0.32 15.54 13.09
CA GLU A 138 -1.20 15.91 14.20
C GLU A 138 -2.19 14.77 14.54
N ARG A 139 -2.80 14.17 13.52
CA ARG A 139 -3.81 13.12 13.70
C ARG A 139 -3.22 11.81 14.20
N PHE A 140 -2.10 11.36 13.63
CA PHE A 140 -1.58 10.01 13.89
C PHE A 140 -0.35 9.98 14.81
N GLY A 141 0.24 11.13 15.13
CA GLY A 141 1.38 11.24 16.03
C GLY A 141 2.70 10.74 15.44
N VAL A 142 2.88 10.87 14.12
CA VAL A 142 4.07 10.35 13.40
C VAL A 142 4.86 11.45 12.72
N GLY A 143 6.17 11.28 12.54
CA GLY A 143 6.98 12.23 11.78
C GLY A 143 6.91 12.01 10.26
N ALA A 144 7.34 12.99 9.47
CA ALA A 144 7.43 12.87 8.01
C ALA A 144 8.31 11.68 7.55
N GLY A 145 9.36 11.36 8.31
CA GLY A 145 10.20 10.19 8.06
C GLY A 145 9.46 8.86 8.26
N ASP A 146 8.58 8.78 9.25
CA ASP A 146 7.77 7.59 9.51
C ASP A 146 6.75 7.38 8.40
N ILE A 147 6.06 8.45 7.97
CA ILE A 147 5.09 8.38 6.87
C ILE A 147 5.75 7.82 5.61
N ARG A 148 6.95 8.29 5.24
CA ARG A 148 7.67 7.81 4.05
C ARG A 148 8.10 6.35 4.18
N ARG A 149 8.65 5.97 5.34
CA ARG A 149 9.04 4.59 5.61
C ARG A 149 7.84 3.64 5.52
N MET A 150 6.72 4.03 6.12
CA MET A 150 5.48 3.25 6.07
C MET A 150 4.92 3.17 4.64
N ALA A 151 4.97 4.26 3.87
CA ALA A 151 4.54 4.26 2.47
C ALA A 151 5.42 3.34 1.60
N GLU A 152 6.73 3.32 1.82
CA GLU A 152 7.67 2.40 1.15
C GLU A 152 7.38 0.93 1.49
N THR A 153 7.20 0.61 2.77
CA THR A 153 6.78 -0.73 3.20
C THR A 153 5.43 -1.11 2.59
N ALA A 154 4.47 -0.18 2.59
CA ALA A 154 3.14 -0.42 2.03
C ALA A 154 3.17 -0.63 0.51
N GLU A 155 4.00 0.11 -0.23
CA GLU A 155 4.20 -0.12 -1.67
C GLU A 155 4.65 -1.56 -1.94
N TRP A 156 5.67 -2.02 -1.20
CA TRP A 156 6.20 -3.39 -1.32
C TRP A 156 5.15 -4.46 -0.95
N LEU A 157 4.38 -4.25 0.11
CA LEU A 157 3.32 -5.19 0.51
C LEU A 157 2.12 -5.18 -0.45
N LEU A 158 1.76 -4.02 -1.03
CA LEU A 158 0.75 -3.93 -2.07
C LEU A 158 1.20 -4.63 -3.36
N HIS A 159 2.49 -4.52 -3.71
CA HIS A 159 3.08 -5.30 -4.80
C HIS A 159 2.99 -6.81 -4.53
N SER A 160 3.29 -7.22 -3.30
CA SER A 160 3.19 -8.61 -2.85
C SER A 160 1.75 -9.13 -2.94
N ALA A 161 0.80 -8.39 -2.39
CA ALA A 161 -0.63 -8.68 -2.49
C ALA A 161 -1.11 -8.75 -3.96
N HIS A 162 -0.62 -7.87 -4.84
CA HIS A 162 -0.93 -7.91 -6.28
C HIS A 162 -0.42 -9.20 -6.93
N SER A 163 0.80 -9.62 -6.59
CA SER A 163 1.39 -10.84 -7.11
C SER A 163 0.66 -12.09 -6.62
N ILE A 164 0.25 -12.12 -5.35
CA ILE A 164 -0.57 -13.19 -4.77
C ILE A 164 -1.96 -13.23 -5.42
N ALA A 165 -2.64 -12.08 -5.54
CA ALA A 165 -3.93 -11.98 -6.25
C ALA A 165 -3.84 -12.52 -7.67
N ARG A 166 -2.72 -12.27 -8.38
CA ARG A 166 -2.48 -12.78 -9.73
C ARG A 166 -2.32 -14.30 -9.76
N LEU A 167 -1.54 -14.87 -8.83
CA LEU A 167 -1.34 -16.31 -8.71
C LEU A 167 -2.67 -17.04 -8.47
N PHE A 168 -3.48 -16.53 -7.54
CA PHE A 168 -4.79 -17.10 -7.18
C PHE A 168 -5.94 -16.62 -8.08
N LYS A 169 -5.65 -15.83 -9.13
CA LYS A 169 -6.62 -15.35 -10.12
C LYS A 169 -7.77 -14.52 -9.53
N VAL A 170 -7.50 -13.77 -8.45
CA VAL A 170 -8.44 -12.82 -7.83
C VAL A 170 -8.53 -11.54 -8.67
N ARG A 171 -9.20 -11.63 -9.82
CA ARG A 171 -9.22 -10.57 -10.86
C ARG A 171 -9.74 -9.23 -10.35
N HIS A 172 -10.72 -9.24 -9.45
CA HIS A 172 -11.34 -8.03 -8.91
C HIS A 172 -10.35 -7.18 -8.09
N ALA A 173 -9.32 -7.78 -7.49
CA ALA A 173 -8.33 -7.07 -6.69
C ALA A 173 -7.16 -6.51 -7.52
N LEU A 174 -6.89 -7.04 -8.73
CA LEU A 174 -5.67 -6.71 -9.50
C LEU A 174 -5.54 -5.22 -9.83
N THR A 175 -6.61 -4.61 -10.36
CA THR A 175 -6.58 -3.18 -10.75
C THR A 175 -6.57 -2.26 -9.53
N PRO A 176 -7.43 -2.47 -8.51
CA PRO A 176 -7.35 -1.72 -7.25
C PRO A 176 -5.96 -1.75 -6.61
N LEU A 177 -5.36 -2.94 -6.45
CA LEU A 177 -4.00 -3.09 -5.89
C LEU A 177 -2.95 -2.31 -6.68
N ARG A 178 -2.95 -2.43 -8.01
CA ARG A 178 -1.98 -1.73 -8.86
C ARG A 178 -2.14 -0.20 -8.75
N LYS A 179 -3.37 0.31 -8.77
CA LYS A 179 -3.62 1.76 -8.65
C LYS A 179 -3.23 2.28 -7.28
N LEU A 180 -3.63 1.58 -6.22
CA LEU A 180 -3.33 1.95 -4.84
C LEU A 180 -1.82 1.94 -4.57
N MET A 181 -1.09 0.95 -5.08
CA MET A 181 0.37 0.87 -4.99
C MET A 181 1.04 2.14 -5.52
N GLU A 182 0.68 2.60 -6.73
CA GLU A 182 1.24 3.84 -7.29
C GLU A 182 0.85 5.08 -6.47
N ARG A 183 -0.40 5.14 -6.01
CA ARG A 183 -0.89 6.24 -5.18
C ARG A 183 -0.17 6.33 -3.84
N VAL A 184 0.09 5.19 -3.20
CA VAL A 184 0.84 5.09 -1.95
C VAL A 184 2.32 5.44 -2.18
N ARG A 185 2.94 4.94 -3.24
CA ARG A 185 4.33 5.25 -3.59
C ARG A 185 4.61 6.76 -3.63
N TYR A 186 3.76 7.51 -4.32
CA TYR A 186 3.95 8.95 -4.50
C TYR A 186 3.19 9.81 -3.49
N GLY A 187 2.28 9.20 -2.71
CA GLY A 187 1.36 9.90 -1.83
C GLY A 187 0.42 10.82 -2.59
N VAL A 188 -0.18 10.34 -3.67
CA VAL A 188 -1.03 11.15 -4.55
C VAL A 188 -2.35 10.47 -4.88
N ARG A 189 -3.36 11.28 -5.20
CA ARG A 189 -4.62 10.80 -5.77
C ARG A 189 -4.40 10.34 -7.20
N GLU A 190 -5.36 9.56 -7.70
CA GLU A 190 -5.26 8.92 -9.01
C GLU A 190 -5.01 9.93 -10.15
N GLU A 191 -5.61 11.13 -10.08
CA GLU A 191 -5.46 12.12 -11.15
C GLU A 191 -4.04 12.69 -11.32
N LEU A 192 -3.14 12.45 -10.36
CA LEU A 192 -1.74 12.92 -10.44
C LEU A 192 -0.77 11.83 -10.89
N LEU A 193 -1.21 10.57 -11.04
CA LEU A 193 -0.35 9.43 -11.37
C LEU A 193 0.43 9.61 -12.67
N GLU A 194 -0.12 10.35 -13.63
CA GLU A 194 0.58 10.66 -14.88
C GLU A 194 1.69 11.71 -14.67
N LEU A 195 1.49 12.68 -13.78
CA LEU A 195 2.42 13.78 -13.55
C LEU A 195 3.62 13.38 -12.70
N VAL A 196 3.42 12.52 -11.70
CA VAL A 196 4.48 12.05 -10.80
C VAL A 196 5.50 11.10 -11.46
N GLN A 197 5.23 10.67 -12.70
CA GLN A 197 6.22 9.94 -13.52
C GLN A 197 7.39 10.82 -13.95
N LEU A 198 7.24 12.15 -13.90
CA LEU A 198 8.29 13.09 -14.24
C LEU A 198 9.29 13.19 -13.10
N GLU A 199 10.57 13.00 -13.42
CA GLU A 199 11.65 13.13 -12.44
C GLU A 199 11.66 14.54 -11.84
N GLY A 200 11.73 14.60 -10.52
CA GLY A 200 11.66 15.85 -9.76
C GLY A 200 10.24 16.34 -9.48
N ILE A 201 9.19 15.61 -9.86
CA ILE A 201 7.79 15.93 -9.58
C ILE A 201 7.22 14.98 -8.51
N GLY A 202 7.31 15.40 -7.25
CA GLY A 202 6.57 14.78 -6.14
C GLY A 202 5.15 15.37 -5.95
N ARG A 203 4.42 14.90 -4.93
CA ARG A 203 3.03 15.31 -4.63
C ARG A 203 2.76 16.81 -4.79
N VAL A 204 3.55 17.66 -4.14
CA VAL A 204 3.33 19.12 -4.10
C VAL A 204 3.41 19.74 -5.51
N ARG A 205 4.44 19.36 -6.28
CA ARG A 205 4.66 19.87 -7.63
C ARG A 205 3.63 19.33 -8.61
N ALA A 206 3.28 18.04 -8.50
CA ALA A 206 2.23 17.43 -9.31
C ALA A 206 0.89 18.15 -9.09
N ARG A 207 0.53 18.44 -7.83
CA ARG A 207 -0.69 19.17 -7.52
C ARG A 207 -0.66 20.62 -8.02
N SER A 208 0.49 21.28 -7.96
CA SER A 208 0.69 22.62 -8.53
C SER A 208 0.43 22.64 -10.05
N LEU A 209 1.03 21.69 -10.78
CA LEU A 209 0.81 21.50 -12.23
C LEU A 209 -0.66 21.25 -12.55
N PHE A 210 -1.30 20.32 -11.84
CA PHE A 210 -2.70 19.97 -12.07
C PHE A 210 -3.65 21.15 -11.85
N ARG A 211 -3.44 21.94 -10.79
CA ARG A 211 -4.21 23.17 -10.51
C ARG A 211 -3.93 24.27 -11.53
N GLY A 212 -2.72 24.33 -12.07
CA GLY A 212 -2.34 25.19 -13.19
C GLY A 212 -2.93 24.80 -14.54
N GLY A 213 -3.70 23.70 -14.60
CA GLY A 213 -4.36 23.22 -15.83
C GLY A 213 -3.53 22.20 -16.63
N PHE A 214 -2.32 21.87 -16.18
CA PHE A 214 -1.46 20.87 -16.82
C PHE A 214 -1.72 19.50 -16.18
N ARG A 215 -2.69 18.76 -16.72
CA ARG A 215 -3.19 17.52 -16.10
C ARG A 215 -2.55 16.26 -16.68
N THR A 216 -1.96 16.38 -17.87
CA THR A 216 -1.35 15.27 -18.60
C THR A 216 0.06 15.61 -19.06
N LEU A 217 0.86 14.60 -19.43
CA LEU A 217 2.16 14.80 -20.06
C LEU A 217 2.02 15.58 -21.37
N LYS A 218 0.90 15.41 -22.09
CA LYS A 218 0.63 16.15 -23.33
C LYS A 218 0.45 17.64 -23.07
N ASP A 219 -0.21 18.02 -21.98
CA ASP A 219 -0.37 19.43 -21.61
C ASP A 219 1.00 20.06 -21.33
N ILE A 220 1.84 19.36 -20.56
CA ILE A 220 3.20 19.80 -20.22
C ILE A 220 4.08 19.91 -21.48
N ALA A 221 3.99 18.95 -22.40
CA ALA A 221 4.76 18.95 -23.65
C ALA A 221 4.43 20.14 -24.56
N ARG A 222 3.17 20.60 -24.55
CA ARG A 222 2.65 21.72 -25.35
C ARG A 222 2.83 23.08 -24.68
N ALA A 223 2.85 23.13 -23.36
CA ALA A 223 2.99 24.36 -22.59
C ALA A 223 4.30 25.12 -22.91
N SER A 224 4.32 26.46 -22.75
CA SER A 224 5.57 27.20 -22.80
C SER A 224 6.39 26.96 -21.52
N GLU A 225 7.72 27.08 -21.59
CA GLU A 225 8.56 26.97 -20.37
C GLU A 225 8.22 28.07 -19.36
N SER A 226 7.84 29.26 -19.85
CA SER A 226 7.44 30.40 -19.01
C SER A 226 6.15 30.10 -18.24
N ASP A 227 5.15 29.50 -18.89
CA ASP A 227 3.88 29.17 -18.22
C ASP A 227 4.11 28.17 -17.10
N LEU A 228 4.89 27.11 -17.37
CA LEU A 228 5.25 26.12 -16.36
C LEU A 228 6.06 26.74 -15.21
N ALA A 229 7.03 27.60 -15.52
CA ALA A 229 7.89 28.24 -14.53
C ALA A 229 7.17 29.30 -13.67
N SER A 230 5.98 29.74 -14.09
CA SER A 230 5.15 30.66 -13.32
C SER A 230 4.40 29.98 -12.16
N LEU A 231 4.31 28.65 -12.18
CA LEU A 231 3.58 27.89 -11.18
C LEU A 231 4.34 27.81 -9.85
N PRO A 232 3.64 27.78 -8.71
CA PRO A 232 4.25 27.55 -7.41
C PRO A 232 5.13 26.29 -7.40
N TYR A 233 6.33 26.41 -6.85
CA TYR A 233 7.31 25.32 -6.69
C TYR A 233 7.89 24.73 -7.99
N ILE A 234 7.57 25.32 -9.15
CA ILE A 234 8.12 24.95 -10.46
C ILE A 234 9.03 26.10 -10.94
N GLY A 235 10.33 26.01 -10.62
CA GLY A 235 11.31 26.98 -11.13
C GLY A 235 11.67 26.75 -12.62
N PRO A 236 12.40 27.68 -13.26
CA PRO A 236 12.77 27.59 -14.67
C PRO A 236 13.51 26.29 -15.06
N GLU A 237 14.39 25.81 -14.18
CA GLU A 237 15.13 24.55 -14.42
C GLU A 237 14.21 23.33 -14.42
N ILE A 238 13.27 23.28 -13.47
CA ILE A 238 12.28 22.21 -13.36
C ILE A 238 11.35 22.26 -14.57
N ALA A 239 10.83 23.44 -14.92
CA ALA A 239 9.96 23.65 -16.09
C ALA A 239 10.60 23.13 -17.38
N ARG A 240 11.88 23.46 -17.62
CA ARG A 240 12.62 22.97 -18.78
C ARG A 240 12.80 21.44 -18.72
N SER A 241 13.21 20.90 -17.58
CA SER A 241 13.41 19.46 -17.39
C SER A 241 12.13 18.67 -17.66
N ILE A 242 11.02 19.02 -17.02
CA ILE A 242 9.77 18.28 -17.13
C ILE A 242 9.17 18.38 -18.54
N LYS A 243 9.33 19.51 -19.23
CA LYS A 243 8.88 19.65 -20.61
C LYS A 243 9.66 18.75 -21.56
N LEU A 244 10.97 18.63 -21.38
CA LEU A 244 11.81 17.73 -22.17
C LEU A 244 11.43 16.26 -21.91
N GLN A 245 11.24 15.88 -20.64
CA GLN A 245 10.79 14.54 -20.26
C GLN A 245 9.42 14.21 -20.85
N ALA A 246 8.43 15.11 -20.69
CA ALA A 246 7.08 14.93 -21.21
C ALA A 246 7.07 14.77 -22.73
N LYS A 247 7.89 15.52 -23.47
CA LYS A 247 8.04 15.35 -24.93
C LYS A 247 8.59 13.97 -25.30
N ARG A 248 9.58 13.45 -24.56
CA ARG A 248 10.14 12.10 -24.80
C ARG A 248 9.12 11.01 -24.53
N LEU A 249 8.42 11.08 -23.40
CA LEU A 249 7.42 10.11 -22.98
C LEU A 249 6.17 10.12 -23.86
N THR A 250 5.81 11.26 -24.46
CA THR A 250 4.65 11.35 -25.37
C THR A 250 4.96 11.05 -26.84
N SER A 251 6.23 10.99 -27.21
CA SER A 251 6.69 10.63 -28.56
C SER A 251 7.03 9.15 -28.71
N SER A 252 6.99 8.37 -27.61
CA SER A 252 7.22 6.92 -27.57
C SER A 252 5.89 6.18 -27.53
#